data_AF-A0A2H9QLR3-F1
#
_entry.id   AF-A0A2H9QLR3-F1
#
_cell.length_a   1.000
_cell.length_b   1.000
_cell.length_c   1.000
_cell.angle_alpha   90.00
_cell.angle_beta   90.00
_cell.angle_gamma   90.00
#
_symmetry.space_group_name_H-M   'P 1'
#
loop_
_entity.id
_entity.type
_entity.pdbx_description
1 polymer ?
#
loop_
_entity_poly.entity_id
_entity_poly.type
_entity_poly.pdbx_seq_one_letter_code
_entity_poly.pdbx_strand_id
1 'polypeptide(L)'
;MKLIIAIDDTDNLESRGTGFRARQLGLSLEDLGYAQLLSITRHQLLVDERIPYTSHNSSASLLINSLVDIKSIIDLCALYLKEESAEGSDAGLCVAEYDCVSDKIIEWGHRAKTEVLTLEEAHLFAKNEGIFLEGYKGLKIGVIGSLAAVGLRKEGCDGRLLWLRNMRETTGIFNISDKEFFKIIQFKEQDKIFKIIYHKKQ
;
A
#
# COMPACT_ATOMS: atom_id res chain seq x y z
N MET A 1 -16.55 -5.72 3.01
CA MET A 1 -16.35 -4.58 2.07
C MET A 1 -14.90 -4.57 1.63
N LYS A 2 -14.61 -4.48 0.33
CA LYS A 2 -13.22 -4.53 -0.16
C LYS A 2 -12.57 -3.15 -0.06
N LEU A 3 -11.52 -3.02 0.76
CA LEU A 3 -10.80 -1.76 0.96
C LEU A 3 -9.35 -1.87 0.52
N ILE A 4 -8.81 -0.75 0.05
CA ILE A 4 -7.38 -0.51 -0.10
C ILE A 4 -6.95 0.40 1.05
N ILE A 5 -5.92 -0.02 1.78
CA ILE A 5 -5.25 0.79 2.80
C ILE A 5 -3.81 0.98 2.32
N ALA A 6 -3.38 2.22 2.17
CA ALA A 6 -2.04 2.55 1.76
C ALA A 6 -1.31 3.35 2.84
N ILE A 7 -0.04 3.03 3.03
CA ILE A 7 0.86 3.73 3.94
C ILE A 7 2.17 4.07 3.23
N ASP A 8 2.79 5.16 3.64
CA ASP A 8 4.11 5.54 3.18
C ASP A 8 4.86 6.32 4.26
N ASP A 9 6.19 6.40 4.12
CA ASP A 9 7.09 7.17 4.99
C ASP A 9 6.89 6.87 6.48
N THR A 10 6.89 5.57 6.82
CA THR A 10 6.68 5.10 8.20
C THR A 10 7.98 4.69 8.89
N ASP A 11 9.11 4.83 8.19
CA ASP A 11 10.42 4.36 8.62
C ASP A 11 11.46 5.49 8.66
N ASN A 12 12.60 5.20 9.27
CA ASN A 12 13.81 6.01 9.23
C ASN A 12 15.04 5.09 9.03
N LEU A 13 16.25 5.64 9.03
CA LEU A 13 17.48 4.88 8.79
C LEU A 13 17.79 3.82 9.87
N GLU A 14 17.18 3.92 11.05
CA GLU A 14 17.44 3.05 12.21
C GLU A 14 16.27 2.09 12.50
N SER A 15 15.12 2.28 11.86
CA SER A 15 13.91 1.49 12.10
C SER A 15 13.70 0.35 11.10
N ARG A 16 12.69 -0.48 11.35
CA ARG A 16 12.17 -1.41 10.34
C ARG A 16 11.44 -0.62 9.25
N GLY A 17 11.57 -1.09 8.01
CA GLY A 17 11.04 -0.35 6.87
C GLY A 17 9.51 -0.40 6.70
N THR A 18 8.95 0.45 5.84
CA THR A 18 7.50 0.57 5.59
C THR A 18 6.82 -0.75 5.25
N GLY A 19 7.47 -1.63 4.50
CA GLY A 19 6.93 -2.96 4.21
C GLY A 19 6.78 -3.88 5.44
N PHE A 20 7.57 -3.67 6.49
CA PHE A 20 7.39 -4.35 7.78
C PHE A 20 6.17 -3.81 8.52
N ARG A 21 6.01 -2.48 8.59
CA ARG A 21 4.86 -1.81 9.21
C ARG A 21 3.55 -2.20 8.52
N ALA A 22 3.53 -2.27 7.19
CA ALA A 22 2.37 -2.74 6.43
C ALA A 22 1.95 -4.16 6.83
N ARG A 23 2.90 -5.08 7.05
CA ARG A 23 2.59 -6.45 7.50
C ARG A 23 2.04 -6.47 8.93
N GLN A 24 2.65 -5.72 9.84
CA GLN A 24 2.20 -5.67 11.24
C GLN A 24 0.79 -5.04 11.34
N LEU A 25 0.53 -3.96 10.61
CA LEU A 25 -0.81 -3.36 10.51
C LEU A 25 -1.83 -4.36 9.96
N GLY A 26 -1.47 -5.05 8.87
CA GLY A 26 -2.33 -6.05 8.24
C GLY A 26 -2.69 -7.20 9.18
N LEU A 27 -1.72 -7.71 9.96
CA LEU A 27 -1.95 -8.75 10.95
C LEU A 27 -2.80 -8.25 12.13
N SER A 28 -2.54 -7.03 12.61
CA SER A 28 -3.32 -6.42 13.69
C SER A 28 -4.81 -6.28 13.33
N LEU A 29 -5.11 -5.92 12.08
CA LEU A 29 -6.49 -5.89 11.57
C LEU A 29 -7.18 -7.27 11.63
N GLU A 30 -6.43 -8.35 11.41
CA GLU A 30 -6.97 -9.71 11.47
C GLU A 30 -7.15 -10.19 12.91
N ASP A 31 -6.13 -9.97 13.75
CA ASP A 31 -6.11 -10.41 15.14
C ASP A 31 -7.23 -9.76 15.95
N LEU A 32 -7.59 -8.51 15.60
CA LEU A 32 -8.72 -7.79 16.18
C LEU A 32 -10.08 -8.17 15.57
N GLY A 33 -10.10 -9.00 14.51
CA GLY A 33 -11.32 -9.39 13.82
C GLY A 33 -11.96 -8.28 12.97
N TYR A 34 -11.20 -7.23 12.63
CA TYR A 34 -11.71 -6.08 11.88
C TYR A 34 -11.75 -6.33 10.38
N ALA A 35 -10.81 -7.12 9.88
CA ALA A 35 -10.74 -7.42 8.46
C ALA A 35 -10.01 -8.74 8.18
N GLN A 36 -10.28 -9.30 7.02
CA GLN A 36 -9.44 -10.35 6.43
C GLN A 36 -8.39 -9.70 5.51
N LEU A 37 -7.10 -9.95 5.78
CA LEU A 37 -6.00 -9.49 4.93
C LEU A 37 -5.90 -10.37 3.67
N LEU A 38 -5.99 -9.76 2.48
CA LEU A 38 -5.92 -10.51 1.22
C LEU A 38 -4.49 -10.53 0.67
N SER A 39 -3.84 -9.38 0.62
CA SER A 39 -2.45 -9.25 0.16
C SER A 39 -1.85 -7.89 0.47
N ILE A 40 -0.53 -7.79 0.38
CA ILE A 40 0.23 -6.54 0.53
C ILE A 40 1.19 -6.37 -0.63
N THR A 41 1.16 -5.21 -1.29
CA THR A 41 2.09 -4.81 -2.34
C THR A 41 2.95 -3.63 -1.91
N ARG A 42 4.12 -3.50 -2.54
CA ARG A 42 4.99 -2.33 -2.46
C ARG A 42 5.14 -1.72 -3.84
N HIS A 43 5.01 -0.41 -3.93
CA HIS A 43 5.07 0.34 -5.17
C HIS A 43 6.33 1.22 -5.16
N GLN A 44 7.16 1.08 -6.20
CA GLN A 44 8.35 1.93 -6.34
C GLN A 44 7.93 3.25 -6.96
N LEU A 45 8.20 4.36 -6.27
CA LEU A 45 7.93 5.71 -6.75
C LEU A 45 9.18 6.31 -7.42
N LEU A 46 9.07 7.57 -7.88
CA LEU A 46 10.13 8.27 -8.58
C LEU A 46 11.44 8.29 -7.75
N VAL A 47 12.55 7.88 -8.36
CA VAL A 47 13.88 8.03 -7.78
C VAL A 47 14.47 9.34 -8.29
N ASP A 48 14.51 10.36 -7.44
CA ASP A 48 14.97 11.71 -7.79
C ASP A 48 15.65 12.34 -6.58
N GLU A 49 16.71 13.12 -6.82
CA GLU A 49 17.51 13.79 -5.77
C GLU A 49 16.73 14.86 -5.00
N ARG A 50 15.64 15.37 -5.58
CA ARG A 50 14.77 16.37 -4.96
C ARG A 50 13.81 15.77 -3.94
N ILE A 51 13.69 14.45 -3.88
CA ILE A 51 12.78 13.75 -2.98
C ILE A 51 13.61 13.12 -1.84
N PRO A 52 13.37 13.49 -0.58
CA PRO A 52 13.99 12.80 0.54
C PRO A 52 13.42 11.38 0.68
N TYR A 53 14.26 10.37 0.85
CA TYR A 53 13.86 9.01 1.19
C TYR A 53 14.97 8.29 1.97
N THR A 54 14.62 7.23 2.68
CA THR A 54 15.57 6.43 3.48
C THR A 54 16.41 5.52 2.58
N SER A 55 15.92 4.31 2.31
CA SER A 55 16.55 3.31 1.44
C SER A 55 15.94 3.29 0.04
N HIS A 56 14.63 3.51 -0.03
CA HIS A 56 13.85 3.51 -1.26
C HIS A 56 12.70 4.50 -1.12
N ASN A 57 12.45 5.30 -2.16
CA ASN A 57 11.18 6.02 -2.28
C ASN A 57 10.07 5.04 -2.69
N SER A 58 9.40 4.42 -1.71
CA SER A 58 8.41 3.39 -2.00
C SER A 58 7.32 3.32 -0.94
N SER A 59 6.07 3.22 -1.40
CA SER A 59 4.89 3.08 -0.56
C SER A 59 4.39 1.63 -0.51
N ALA A 60 3.57 1.32 0.49
CA ALA A 60 2.96 0.00 0.66
C ALA A 60 1.43 0.09 0.65
N SER A 61 0.79 -0.93 0.08
CA SER A 61 -0.66 -1.04 0.00
C SER A 61 -1.13 -2.42 0.46
N LEU A 62 -2.11 -2.43 1.36
CA LEU A 62 -2.84 -3.59 1.82
C LEU A 62 -4.17 -3.64 1.08
N LEU A 63 -4.56 -4.82 0.63
CA LEU A 63 -5.91 -5.11 0.19
C LEU A 63 -6.58 -6.00 1.23
N ILE A 64 -7.75 -5.58 1.71
CA ILE A 64 -8.49 -6.26 2.77
C ILE A 64 -9.95 -6.47 2.37
N ASN A 65 -10.58 -7.46 2.99
CA ASN A 65 -12.03 -7.51 3.11
C ASN A 65 -12.42 -7.09 4.53
N SER A 66 -12.91 -5.87 4.68
CA SER A 66 -13.37 -5.31 5.96
C SER A 66 -14.64 -6.00 6.46
N LEU A 67 -14.65 -6.31 7.75
CA LEU A 67 -15.78 -6.85 8.53
C LEU A 67 -16.48 -5.76 9.37
N VAL A 68 -15.85 -4.58 9.47
CA VAL A 68 -16.38 -3.39 10.15
C VAL A 68 -16.53 -2.23 9.16
N ASP A 69 -17.11 -1.12 9.61
CA ASP A 69 -17.23 0.08 8.80
C ASP A 69 -15.86 0.73 8.49
N ILE A 70 -15.80 1.50 7.41
CA ILE A 70 -14.54 2.12 6.94
C ILE A 70 -13.94 3.08 7.97
N LYS A 71 -14.78 3.75 8.78
CA LYS A 71 -14.29 4.69 9.80
C LYS A 71 -13.54 3.93 10.90
N SER A 72 -14.05 2.80 11.34
CA SER A 72 -13.36 1.92 12.30
C SER A 72 -12.00 1.42 11.77
N ILE A 73 -11.90 1.14 10.47
CA ILE A 73 -10.62 0.80 9.81
C ILE A 73 -9.66 1.97 9.82
N ILE A 74 -10.14 3.16 9.43
CA ILE A 74 -9.35 4.39 9.40
C ILE A 74 -8.82 4.71 10.80
N ASP A 75 -9.67 4.69 11.82
CA ASP A 75 -9.32 5.02 13.20
C ASP A 75 -8.22 4.09 13.74
N LEU A 76 -8.31 2.78 13.47
CA LEU A 76 -7.28 1.82 13.84
C LEU A 76 -5.95 2.09 13.10
N CYS A 77 -6.00 2.30 11.78
CA CYS A 77 -4.81 2.58 10.98
C CYS A 77 -4.12 3.87 11.44
N ALA A 78 -4.91 4.91 11.75
CA ALA A 78 -4.43 6.18 12.26
C ALA A 78 -3.75 6.02 13.63
N LEU A 79 -4.35 5.25 14.54
CA LEU A 79 -3.76 4.95 15.85
C LEU A 79 -2.42 4.21 15.67
N TYR A 80 -2.43 3.15 14.86
CA TYR A 80 -1.24 2.36 14.55
C TYR A 80 -0.09 3.23 14.02
N LEU A 81 -0.35 4.12 13.04
CA LEU A 81 0.70 4.98 12.50
C LEU A 81 1.23 6.01 13.51
N LYS A 82 0.37 6.53 14.40
CA LYS A 82 0.81 7.43 15.47
C LYS A 82 1.74 6.72 16.46
N GLU A 83 1.46 5.48 16.79
CA GLU A 83 2.25 4.71 17.77
C GLU A 83 3.50 4.09 17.16
N GLU A 84 3.39 3.52 15.96
CA GLU A 84 4.40 2.60 15.41
C GLU A 84 5.31 3.21 14.34
N SER A 85 4.92 4.29 13.67
CA SER A 85 5.82 4.94 12.71
C SER A 85 7.07 5.45 13.41
N ALA A 86 8.21 5.45 12.73
CA ALA A 86 9.46 5.83 13.36
C ALA A 86 9.44 7.30 13.84
N GLU A 87 10.28 7.64 14.82
CA GLU A 87 10.47 9.04 15.19
C GLU A 87 11.09 9.79 14.01
N GLY A 88 10.54 10.98 13.71
CA GLY A 88 10.96 11.81 12.59
C GLY A 88 10.46 11.37 11.21
N SER A 89 9.71 10.27 11.08
CA SER A 89 9.10 9.87 9.80
C SER A 89 7.87 10.73 9.45
N ASP A 90 7.50 10.80 8.17
CA ASP A 90 6.40 11.64 7.68
C ASP A 90 5.17 10.83 7.23
N ALA A 91 4.73 9.91 8.08
CA ALA A 91 3.78 8.85 7.75
C ALA A 91 2.49 9.34 7.08
N GLY A 92 2.16 8.78 5.92
CA GLY A 92 0.90 9.03 5.22
C GLY A 92 -0.05 7.84 5.29
N LEU A 93 -1.36 8.12 5.34
CA LEU A 93 -2.42 7.13 5.26
C LEU A 93 -3.44 7.53 4.20
N CYS A 94 -3.70 6.64 3.26
CA CYS A 94 -4.80 6.75 2.31
C CYS A 94 -5.68 5.50 2.38
N VAL A 95 -7.01 5.68 2.48
CA VAL A 95 -7.96 4.57 2.57
C VAL A 95 -9.10 4.78 1.59
N ALA A 96 -9.41 3.75 0.82
CA ALA A 96 -10.47 3.79 -0.19
C ALA A 96 -11.24 2.49 -0.28
N GLU A 97 -12.53 2.59 -0.58
CA GLU A 97 -13.29 1.47 -1.12
C GLU A 97 -12.75 1.12 -2.51
N TYR A 98 -12.49 -0.16 -2.75
CA TYR A 98 -11.84 -0.63 -3.97
C TYR A 98 -12.59 -0.19 -5.23
N ASP A 99 -13.93 -0.17 -5.19
CA ASP A 99 -14.77 0.19 -6.33
C ASP A 99 -14.97 1.70 -6.50
N CYS A 100 -14.60 2.51 -5.50
CA CYS A 100 -14.67 3.98 -5.54
C CYS A 100 -13.38 4.64 -6.03
N VAL A 101 -12.31 3.85 -6.26
CA VAL A 101 -11.05 4.40 -6.81
C VAL A 101 -11.22 4.70 -8.29
N SER A 102 -11.19 5.99 -8.63
CA SER A 102 -11.33 6.53 -9.99
C SER A 102 -10.05 6.39 -10.84
N ASP A 103 -10.20 6.50 -12.16
CA ASP A 103 -9.07 6.53 -13.09
C ASP A 103 -8.11 7.71 -12.83
N LYS A 104 -8.61 8.81 -12.24
CA LYS A 104 -7.76 9.93 -11.86
C LYS A 104 -6.84 9.57 -10.69
N ILE A 105 -7.30 8.77 -9.73
CA ILE A 105 -6.46 8.28 -8.63
C ILE A 105 -5.40 7.32 -9.19
N ILE A 106 -5.75 6.50 -10.18
CA ILE A 106 -4.78 5.68 -10.92
C ILE A 106 -3.72 6.58 -11.60
N GLU A 107 -4.15 7.64 -12.27
CA GLU A 107 -3.25 8.61 -12.92
C GLU A 107 -2.33 9.32 -11.91
N TRP A 108 -2.83 9.68 -10.73
CA TRP A 108 -1.98 10.18 -9.64
C TRP A 108 -0.86 9.19 -9.29
N GLY A 109 -1.20 7.90 -9.23
CA GLY A 109 -0.26 6.82 -9.05
C GLY A 109 0.86 6.81 -10.10
N HIS A 110 0.52 6.99 -11.37
CA HIS A 110 1.50 7.06 -12.47
C HIS A 110 2.37 8.32 -12.39
N ARG A 111 1.75 9.48 -12.13
CA ARG A 111 2.47 10.74 -11.95
C ARG A 111 3.50 10.66 -10.83
N ALA A 112 3.17 10.04 -9.70
CA ALA A 112 4.12 9.87 -8.59
C ALA A 112 5.35 8.99 -8.94
N LYS A 113 5.33 8.30 -10.08
CA LYS A 113 6.47 7.54 -10.60
C LYS A 113 7.36 8.34 -11.56
N THR A 114 6.89 9.48 -12.06
CA THR A 114 7.57 10.26 -13.10
C THR A 114 7.74 11.75 -12.76
N GLU A 115 7.02 12.25 -11.75
CA GLU A 115 6.96 13.66 -11.36
C GLU A 115 7.26 13.84 -9.87
N VAL A 116 7.79 15.01 -9.52
CA VAL A 116 7.86 15.47 -8.13
C VAL A 116 6.54 16.16 -7.81
N LEU A 117 5.73 15.52 -6.96
CA LEU A 117 4.43 16.01 -6.52
C LEU A 117 4.53 16.67 -5.14
N THR A 118 3.55 17.51 -4.80
CA THR A 118 3.54 18.26 -3.54
C THR A 118 2.46 17.79 -2.56
N LEU A 119 2.65 18.14 -1.29
CA LEU A 119 1.72 17.87 -0.19
C LEU A 119 0.36 18.54 -0.44
N GLU A 120 0.37 19.79 -0.91
CA GLU A 120 -0.81 20.59 -1.19
C GLU A 120 -1.61 20.01 -2.34
N GLU A 121 -0.94 19.58 -3.41
CA GLU A 121 -1.59 18.88 -4.53
C GLU A 121 -2.28 17.60 -4.07
N ALA A 122 -1.62 16.79 -3.23
CA ALA A 122 -2.17 15.54 -2.73
C ALA A 122 -3.47 15.76 -1.93
N HIS A 123 -3.47 16.71 -1.00
CA HIS A 123 -4.65 17.02 -0.20
C HIS A 123 -5.78 17.63 -1.02
N LEU A 124 -5.49 18.56 -1.94
CA LEU A 124 -6.50 19.14 -2.81
C LEU A 124 -7.12 18.08 -3.71
N PHE A 125 -6.29 17.22 -4.29
CA PHE A 125 -6.72 16.12 -5.14
C PHE A 125 -7.60 15.12 -4.37
N ALA A 126 -7.14 14.66 -3.20
CA ALA A 126 -7.90 13.71 -2.38
C ALA A 126 -9.27 14.25 -1.95
N LYS A 127 -9.33 15.54 -1.59
CA LYS A 127 -10.58 16.22 -1.27
C LYS A 127 -11.55 16.24 -2.45
N ASN A 128 -11.05 16.52 -3.65
CA ASN A 128 -11.87 16.57 -4.88
C ASN A 128 -12.38 15.19 -5.30
N GLU A 129 -11.59 14.14 -5.09
CA GLU A 129 -11.96 12.76 -5.42
C GLU A 129 -12.73 12.06 -4.28
N GLY A 130 -12.90 12.71 -3.12
CA GLY A 130 -13.67 12.16 -1.99
C GLY A 130 -13.03 10.95 -1.31
N ILE A 131 -11.69 10.84 -1.36
CA ILE A 131 -10.92 9.76 -0.75
C ILE A 131 -10.30 10.20 0.57
N PHE A 132 -10.24 9.29 1.55
CA PHE A 132 -9.59 9.59 2.83
C PHE A 132 -8.06 9.70 2.63
N LEU A 133 -7.49 10.80 3.08
CA LEU A 133 -6.05 11.05 3.06
C LEU A 133 -5.66 11.90 4.29
N GLU A 134 -4.75 11.39 5.12
CA GLU A 134 -4.25 12.10 6.30
C GLU A 134 -2.78 11.76 6.53
N GLY A 135 -2.00 12.74 6.98
CA GLY A 135 -0.60 12.56 7.37
C GLY A 135 -0.38 12.70 8.86
N TYR A 136 0.56 11.92 9.37
CA TYR A 136 0.90 11.77 10.78
C TYR A 136 2.41 11.94 10.98
N LYS A 137 2.79 12.60 12.07
CA LYS A 137 4.18 12.92 12.41
C LYS A 137 4.85 13.86 11.38
N GLY A 138 5.96 14.45 11.79
CA GLY A 138 6.81 15.33 10.99
C GLY A 138 6.09 16.33 10.07
N LEU A 139 6.57 16.41 8.83
CA LEU A 139 6.09 17.21 7.71
C LEU A 139 4.91 16.58 6.95
N LYS A 140 4.54 15.33 7.27
CA LYS A 140 3.36 14.63 6.73
C LYS A 140 3.39 14.38 5.21
N ILE A 141 4.56 14.37 4.59
CA ILE A 141 4.73 14.23 3.13
C ILE A 141 4.41 12.83 2.59
N GLY A 142 4.38 11.78 3.43
CA GLY A 142 4.01 10.43 3.03
C GLY A 142 2.59 10.30 2.48
N VAL A 143 1.75 11.34 2.60
CA VAL A 143 0.43 11.35 1.94
C VAL A 143 0.54 11.24 0.42
N ILE A 144 1.61 11.77 -0.18
CA ILE A 144 1.84 11.72 -1.63
C ILE A 144 1.93 10.26 -2.11
N GLY A 145 2.81 9.48 -1.48
CA GLY A 145 3.05 8.12 -1.89
C GLY A 145 2.01 7.12 -1.39
N SER A 146 1.33 7.38 -0.26
CA SER A 146 0.18 6.58 0.16
C SER A 146 -1.00 6.75 -0.81
N LEU A 147 -1.30 7.97 -1.26
CA LEU A 147 -2.29 8.21 -2.32
C LEU A 147 -1.90 7.52 -3.63
N ALA A 148 -0.62 7.60 -4.03
CA ALA A 148 -0.11 6.90 -5.21
C ALA A 148 -0.29 5.38 -5.11
N ALA A 149 -0.04 4.80 -3.94
CA ALA A 149 -0.18 3.36 -3.74
C ALA A 149 -1.63 2.91 -3.93
N VAL A 150 -2.64 3.72 -3.55
CA VAL A 150 -4.05 3.37 -3.80
C VAL A 150 -4.35 3.26 -5.30
N GLY A 151 -3.90 4.24 -6.09
CA GLY A 151 -4.06 4.24 -7.54
C GLY A 151 -3.36 3.06 -8.21
N LEU A 152 -2.07 2.89 -7.93
CA LEU A 152 -1.26 1.79 -8.47
C LEU A 152 -1.81 0.43 -8.05
N ARG A 153 -2.34 0.31 -6.83
CA ARG A 153 -2.99 -0.91 -6.35
C ARG A 153 -4.29 -1.21 -7.10
N LYS A 154 -5.11 -0.19 -7.36
CA LYS A 154 -6.38 -0.35 -8.09
C LYS A 154 -6.13 -0.84 -9.51
N GLU A 155 -5.14 -0.29 -10.20
CA GLU A 155 -4.80 -0.71 -11.56
C GLU A 155 -4.27 -2.15 -11.62
N GLY A 156 -3.53 -2.56 -10.59
CA GLY A 156 -3.07 -3.93 -10.41
C GLY A 156 -1.81 -4.32 -11.19
N CYS A 157 -1.39 -3.52 -12.18
CA CYS A 157 -0.20 -3.85 -12.99
C CYS A 157 1.13 -3.29 -12.45
N ASP A 158 1.15 -2.77 -11.22
CA ASP A 158 2.36 -2.26 -10.56
C ASP A 158 2.63 -2.94 -9.22
N GLY A 159 3.91 -3.01 -8.87
CA GLY A 159 4.38 -3.30 -7.53
C GLY A 159 4.95 -4.71 -7.33
N ARG A 160 5.51 -4.92 -6.14
CA ARG A 160 6.03 -6.20 -5.67
C ARG A 160 5.20 -6.71 -4.51
N LEU A 161 4.94 -8.00 -4.51
CA LEU A 161 4.16 -8.64 -3.46
C LEU A 161 5.01 -8.81 -2.19
N LEU A 162 4.64 -8.11 -1.12
CA LEU A 162 5.31 -8.16 0.19
C LEU A 162 4.75 -9.28 1.08
N TRP A 163 3.46 -9.56 0.93
CA TRP A 163 2.76 -10.57 1.71
C TRP A 163 1.54 -11.04 0.95
N LEU A 164 1.22 -12.31 1.13
CA LEU A 164 0.11 -12.96 0.46
C LEU A 164 -0.39 -14.11 1.34
N ARG A 165 -1.71 -14.27 1.46
CA ARG A 165 -2.28 -15.39 2.23
C ARG A 165 -1.73 -16.70 1.68
N ASN A 166 -1.27 -17.57 2.57
CA ASN A 166 -0.72 -18.89 2.25
C ASN A 166 0.47 -18.87 1.29
N MET A 167 1.17 -17.73 1.13
CA MET A 167 2.36 -17.64 0.26
C MET A 167 3.42 -18.66 0.67
N ARG A 168 3.65 -18.80 1.98
CA ARG A 168 4.73 -19.62 2.54
C ARG A 168 4.46 -21.11 2.41
N GLU A 169 3.20 -21.48 2.28
CA GLU A 169 2.73 -22.86 2.07
C GLU A 169 2.62 -23.22 0.59
N THR A 170 2.74 -22.21 -0.29
CA THR A 170 2.64 -22.38 -1.72
C THR A 170 4.00 -22.69 -2.34
N THR A 171 4.17 -23.92 -2.83
CA THR A 171 5.37 -24.35 -3.56
C THR A 171 5.00 -24.87 -4.94
N GLY A 172 5.83 -24.57 -5.95
CA GLY A 172 5.61 -25.03 -7.34
C GLY A 172 5.49 -23.91 -8.38
N ILE A 173 5.23 -24.32 -9.62
CA ILE A 173 4.91 -23.43 -10.74
C ILE A 173 3.40 -23.50 -10.94
N PHE A 174 2.74 -22.35 -11.01
CA PHE A 174 1.30 -22.26 -11.19
C PHE A 174 0.99 -21.35 -12.38
N ASN A 175 -0.01 -21.70 -13.18
CA ASN A 175 -0.65 -20.72 -14.04
C ASN A 175 -1.53 -19.82 -13.18
N ILE A 176 -1.75 -18.60 -13.65
CA ILE A 176 -2.63 -17.63 -12.97
C ILE A 176 -4.05 -18.19 -12.80
N SER A 177 -4.51 -19.03 -13.74
CA SER A 177 -5.80 -19.73 -13.68
C SER A 177 -5.89 -20.77 -12.56
N ASP A 178 -4.76 -21.29 -12.08
CA ASP A 178 -4.73 -22.53 -11.29
C ASP A 178 -5.08 -22.31 -9.81
N LYS A 179 -5.12 -21.06 -9.35
CA LYS A 179 -5.52 -20.75 -7.98
C LYS A 179 -6.40 -19.52 -7.95
N GLU A 180 -7.55 -19.65 -7.28
CA GLU A 180 -8.41 -18.52 -6.86
C GLU A 180 -7.60 -17.41 -6.19
N PHE A 181 -6.55 -17.80 -5.49
CA PHE A 181 -5.64 -16.88 -4.83
C PHE A 181 -4.98 -15.88 -5.83
N PHE A 182 -4.63 -16.28 -7.05
CA PHE A 182 -4.06 -15.37 -8.06
C PHE A 182 -5.07 -14.36 -8.60
N LYS A 183 -6.38 -14.61 -8.48
CA LYS A 183 -7.42 -13.65 -8.87
C LYS A 183 -7.43 -12.39 -8.00
N ILE A 184 -6.77 -12.43 -6.83
CA ILE A 184 -6.58 -11.28 -5.93
C ILE A 184 -5.53 -10.31 -6.50
N ILE A 185 -4.66 -10.79 -7.39
CA ILE A 185 -3.65 -10.01 -8.08
C ILE A 185 -4.17 -9.79 -9.51
N GLN A 186 -4.48 -8.54 -9.86
CA GLN A 186 -4.82 -8.22 -11.25
C GLN A 186 -3.54 -8.21 -12.08
N PHE A 187 -3.40 -9.14 -13.01
CA PHE A 187 -2.29 -9.13 -13.96
C PHE A 187 -2.81 -8.58 -15.29
N LYS A 188 -2.27 -7.46 -15.79
CA LYS A 188 -2.48 -7.06 -17.19
C LYS A 188 -1.75 -8.08 -18.06
N GLU A 189 -2.48 -8.68 -18.98
CA GLU A 189 -2.04 -9.72 -19.90
C GLU A 189 -0.85 -9.23 -20.74
N GLN A 190 0.31 -9.85 -20.58
CA GLN A 190 1.40 -9.86 -21.56
C GLN A 190 2.30 -11.07 -21.25
N ASP A 191 2.00 -12.19 -21.91
CA ASP A 191 2.90 -13.33 -22.23
C ASP A 191 4.11 -13.57 -21.32
N LYS A 192 3.91 -13.82 -20.02
CA LYS A 192 5.02 -14.23 -19.14
C LYS A 192 4.62 -15.32 -18.17
N ILE A 193 5.40 -16.40 -18.21
CA ILE A 193 5.49 -17.41 -17.15
C ILE A 193 6.01 -16.69 -15.89
N PHE A 194 5.22 -16.65 -14.81
CA PHE A 194 5.65 -16.03 -13.57
C PHE A 194 6.26 -17.06 -12.63
N LYS A 195 7.51 -16.84 -12.23
CA LYS A 195 8.19 -17.63 -11.20
C LYS A 195 8.00 -16.96 -9.86
N ILE A 196 7.22 -17.57 -8.96
CA ILE A 196 7.14 -17.14 -7.56
C ILE A 196 8.39 -17.65 -6.87
N ILE A 197 9.40 -16.79 -6.74
CA ILE A 197 10.63 -17.12 -6.01
C ILE A 197 10.42 -16.71 -4.56
N TYR A 198 9.95 -17.65 -3.74
CA TYR A 198 9.97 -17.48 -2.29
C TYR A 198 11.36 -17.81 -1.75
N HIS A 199 12.13 -16.78 -1.40
CA HIS A 199 13.35 -16.95 -0.62
C HIS A 199 12.98 -17.07 0.86
N LYS A 200 12.93 -18.32 1.36
CA LYS A 200 12.93 -18.56 2.81
C LYS A 200 14.28 -18.07 3.33
N LYS A 201 14.32 -16.91 4.01
CA LYS A 201 15.50 -16.58 4.83
C LYS A 201 15.62 -17.69 5.88
N GLN A 202 16.74 -18.40 5.86
CA GLN A 202 17.16 -19.32 6.92
C GLN A 202 17.29 -18.54 8.23
#